data_AF-A0A1F7PSY7-F1
#
_entry.id   AF-A0A1F7PSY7-F1
#
_cell.length_a   1.000
_cell.length_b   1.000
_cell.length_c   1.000
_cell.angle_alpha   90.00
_cell.angle_beta   90.00
_cell.angle_gamma   90.00
#
_symmetry.space_group_name_H-M   'P 1'
#
loop_
_entity.id
_entity.type
_entity.pdbx_description
1 polymer ?
#
loop_
_entity_poly.entity_id
_entity_poly.type
_entity_poly.pdbx_seq_one_letter_code
_entity_poly.pdbx_strand_id
1 'polypeptide(L)'
;MVRCRTLLLAVALVTLAACASLPAAQPGAPEAPRGPAPKAATRERSEALRPCTRPDLIGEWEVVRMGAARAVTVDRSDPEYYAYQRFVFSSNATMRYLAAQKTITVADRQALTATPASMTWAVDAAGRLLTHTEGTPRREVSTCEVLLREVQSERAGVTGLPGDVLLTRLDAEGRAVARRQLRKLPRAAE
;
A
#
# COMPACT_ATOMS: atom_id res chain seq x y z
N MET A 1 -45.65 -32.31 -20.37
CA MET A 1 -47.02 -31.76 -20.45
C MET A 1 -47.69 -31.94 -19.10
N VAL A 2 -48.06 -30.84 -18.41
CA VAL A 2 -49.32 -30.58 -17.69
C VAL A 2 -49.21 -29.14 -17.18
N ARG A 3 -50.23 -28.32 -17.47
CA ARG A 3 -50.40 -26.91 -17.09
C ARG A 3 -51.11 -26.79 -15.74
N CYS A 4 -50.87 -25.73 -14.98
CA CYS A 4 -51.89 -24.95 -14.22
C CYS A 4 -51.22 -23.73 -13.57
N ARG A 5 -51.38 -22.49 -14.09
CA ARG A 5 -52.43 -21.47 -13.84
C ARG A 5 -52.38 -20.77 -12.46
N THR A 6 -51.77 -19.57 -12.49
CA THR A 6 -52.30 -18.23 -12.11
C THR A 6 -52.83 -17.90 -10.70
N LEU A 7 -52.59 -16.62 -10.33
CA LEU A 7 -53.25 -15.72 -9.34
C LEU A 7 -52.62 -15.75 -7.93
N LEU A 8 -52.33 -14.64 -7.23
CA LEU A 8 -52.92 -13.29 -7.19
C LEU A 8 -51.94 -12.22 -6.66
N LEU A 9 -52.11 -11.00 -7.14
CA LEU A 9 -51.63 -9.74 -6.54
C LEU A 9 -52.14 -9.58 -5.09
N ALA A 10 -51.34 -8.93 -4.24
CA ALA A 10 -51.87 -8.07 -3.18
C ALA A 10 -50.92 -6.89 -2.93
N VAL A 11 -51.29 -5.75 -3.51
CA VAL A 11 -50.84 -4.41 -3.13
C VAL A 11 -51.55 -4.06 -1.83
N ALA A 12 -50.81 -3.59 -0.82
CA ALA A 12 -51.40 -2.93 0.34
C ALA A 12 -50.64 -1.63 0.61
N LEU A 13 -51.15 -0.55 0.00
CA LEU A 13 -50.94 0.82 0.45
C LEU A 13 -51.80 1.02 1.70
N VAL A 14 -51.22 1.46 2.80
CA VAL A 14 -51.96 2.09 3.91
C VAL A 14 -51.26 3.37 4.30
N THR A 15 -51.93 4.49 4.02
CA THR A 15 -51.58 5.85 4.44
C THR A 15 -52.38 6.26 5.67
N LEU A 16 -51.81 7.24 6.38
CA LEU A 16 -52.36 8.11 7.45
C LEU A 16 -52.26 7.61 8.90
N ALA A 17 -51.40 8.28 9.68
CA ALA A 17 -51.86 9.18 10.74
C ALA A 17 -50.70 10.05 11.23
N ALA A 18 -50.90 11.37 11.19
CA ALA A 18 -50.03 12.37 11.79
C ALA A 18 -50.22 12.41 13.30
N CYS A 19 -49.13 12.37 14.06
CA CYS A 19 -49.06 12.90 15.43
C CYS A 19 -47.77 13.70 15.56
N ALA A 20 -47.94 15.01 15.70
CA ALA A 20 -46.89 15.94 16.07
C ALA A 20 -46.42 15.65 17.50
N SER A 21 -45.10 15.63 17.71
CA SER A 21 -44.45 15.85 19.01
C SER A 21 -43.01 16.31 18.76
N LEU A 22 -42.81 17.63 18.74
CA LEU A 22 -41.49 18.27 18.84
C LEU A 22 -41.01 18.20 20.31
N PRO A 23 -39.78 17.75 20.59
CA PRO A 23 -39.07 18.16 21.78
C PRO A 23 -38.02 19.22 21.43
N ALA A 24 -38.18 20.36 22.10
CA ALA A 24 -37.26 21.43 22.45
C ALA A 24 -35.82 21.39 21.88
N ALA A 25 -35.49 22.46 21.16
CA ALA A 25 -34.12 22.89 20.92
C ALA A 25 -33.37 23.09 22.25
N GLN A 26 -32.23 22.42 22.41
CA GLN A 26 -31.24 22.78 23.44
C GLN A 26 -30.29 23.85 22.86
N PRO A 27 -30.15 25.03 23.48
CA PRO A 27 -29.12 25.98 23.13
C PRO A 27 -27.82 25.63 23.88
N GLY A 28 -26.72 25.49 23.15
CA GLY A 28 -25.38 25.46 23.74
C GLY A 28 -24.66 24.11 23.70
N ALA A 29 -24.40 23.58 22.51
CA ALA A 29 -23.21 22.74 22.31
C ALA A 29 -22.18 23.60 21.56
N PRO A 30 -20.94 23.77 22.06
CA PRO A 30 -19.90 24.44 21.31
C PRO A 30 -19.62 23.63 20.05
N GLU A 31 -19.88 24.25 18.91
CA GLU A 31 -19.56 23.74 17.59
C GLU A 31 -18.06 23.49 17.52
N ALA A 32 -17.66 22.21 17.56
CA ALA A 32 -16.27 21.84 17.32
C ALA A 32 -15.88 22.37 15.94
N PRO A 33 -14.80 23.16 15.81
CA PRO A 33 -14.42 23.74 14.53
C PRO A 33 -14.13 22.60 13.55
N ARG A 34 -14.96 22.48 12.51
CA ARG A 34 -14.66 21.70 11.31
C ARG A 34 -13.46 22.34 10.62
N GLY A 35 -12.26 21.96 11.06
CA GLY A 35 -11.01 22.35 10.43
C GLY A 35 -10.92 21.89 8.97
N PRO A 36 -10.02 22.46 8.17
CA PRO A 36 -9.90 22.18 6.74
C PRO A 36 -9.28 20.79 6.47
N ALA A 37 -10.07 19.73 6.57
CA ALA A 37 -9.66 18.33 6.35
C ALA A 37 -10.23 17.82 5.01
N PRO A 38 -9.56 18.07 3.85
CA PRO A 38 -8.65 17.05 3.26
C PRO A 38 -7.47 17.61 2.43
N LYS A 39 -7.48 18.90 2.08
CA LYS A 39 -6.47 19.53 1.21
C LYS A 39 -5.15 19.77 1.95
N ALA A 40 -5.22 20.15 3.23
CA ALA A 40 -4.04 20.36 4.08
C ALA A 40 -3.26 19.05 4.28
N ALA A 41 -3.94 17.96 4.65
CA ALA A 41 -3.32 16.64 4.83
C ALA A 41 -2.68 16.10 3.53
N THR A 42 -3.32 16.33 2.38
CA THR A 42 -2.76 15.94 1.07
C THR A 42 -1.51 16.76 0.73
N ARG A 43 -1.53 18.06 1.03
CA ARG A 43 -0.39 18.97 0.84
C ARG A 43 0.77 18.63 1.75
N GLU A 44 0.54 18.42 3.05
CA GLU A 44 1.58 18.03 4.00
C GLU A 44 2.21 16.68 3.67
N ARG A 45 1.40 15.74 3.15
CA ARG A 45 1.91 14.46 2.63
C ARG A 45 2.75 14.66 1.37
N SER A 46 2.33 15.54 0.46
CA SER A 46 3.10 15.89 -0.74
C SER A 46 4.39 16.64 -0.40
N GLU A 47 4.43 17.41 0.69
CA GLU A 47 5.63 18.10 1.18
C GLU A 47 6.58 17.15 1.93
N ALA A 48 6.08 16.01 2.43
CA ALA A 48 6.86 15.00 3.12
C ALA A 48 7.50 13.95 2.19
N LEU A 49 7.13 13.94 0.90
CA LEU A 49 7.49 12.90 -0.06
C LEU A 49 8.10 13.51 -1.31
N ARG A 50 9.09 12.82 -1.87
CA ARG A 50 9.54 13.08 -3.25
C ARG A 50 9.59 11.80 -4.06
N PRO A 51 9.48 11.85 -5.40
CA PRO A 51 9.75 10.70 -6.23
C PRO A 51 11.17 10.16 -5.99
N CYS A 52 11.33 8.85 -6.09
CA CYS A 52 12.63 8.22 -6.00
C CYS A 52 13.50 8.55 -7.22
N THR A 53 14.81 8.51 -7.00
CA THR A 53 15.85 8.47 -8.02
C THR A 53 16.57 7.13 -7.94
N ARG A 54 17.34 6.78 -8.99
CA ARG A 54 18.10 5.52 -9.01
C ARG A 54 19.05 5.39 -7.79
N PRO A 55 19.84 6.42 -7.39
CA PRO A 55 20.70 6.31 -6.21
C PRO A 55 19.97 6.02 -4.90
N ASP A 56 18.73 6.48 -4.76
CA ASP A 56 17.96 6.28 -3.53
C ASP A 56 17.76 4.79 -3.23
N LEU A 57 17.49 3.99 -4.26
CA LEU A 57 17.15 2.58 -4.11
C LEU A 57 18.36 1.67 -3.91
N ILE A 58 19.57 2.06 -4.32
CA ILE A 58 20.73 1.16 -4.29
C ILE A 58 21.04 0.72 -2.84
N GLY A 59 21.08 -0.59 -2.62
CA GLY A 59 21.36 -1.21 -1.32
C GLY A 59 20.35 -2.29 -0.93
N GLU A 60 20.42 -2.70 0.34
CA GLU A 60 19.54 -3.71 0.94
C GLU A 60 18.42 -3.04 1.75
N TRP A 61 17.22 -3.60 1.66
CA TRP A 61 16.02 -3.05 2.29
C TRP A 61 15.18 -4.13 2.96
N GLU A 62 14.59 -3.81 4.11
CA GLU A 62 13.45 -4.55 4.68
C GLU A 62 12.15 -3.87 4.33
N VAL A 63 11.10 -4.66 4.14
CA VAL A 63 9.74 -4.18 4.36
C VAL A 63 9.46 -4.11 5.86
N VAL A 64 9.23 -2.91 6.38
CA VAL A 64 8.83 -2.67 7.78
C VAL A 64 7.33 -2.56 7.94
N ARG A 65 6.60 -2.29 6.85
CA ARG A 65 5.14 -2.26 6.83
C ARG A 65 4.64 -2.70 5.46
N MET A 66 3.67 -3.62 5.47
CA MET A 66 2.96 -4.07 4.28
C MET A 66 1.47 -3.75 4.42
N GLY A 67 0.84 -3.30 3.33
CA GLY A 67 -0.60 -3.07 3.24
C GLY A 67 -1.13 -3.43 1.87
N ALA A 68 -2.36 -3.94 1.81
CA ALA A 68 -3.10 -4.10 0.57
C ALA A 68 -4.11 -2.96 0.41
N ALA A 69 -4.44 -2.61 -0.83
CA ALA A 69 -5.55 -1.70 -1.08
C ALA A 69 -6.88 -2.34 -0.64
N ARG A 70 -7.83 -1.52 -0.15
CA ARG A 70 -9.10 -2.04 0.41
C ARG A 70 -9.94 -2.85 -0.58
N ALA A 71 -9.80 -2.57 -1.87
CA ALA A 71 -10.52 -3.25 -2.94
C ALA A 71 -9.88 -4.60 -3.35
N VAL A 72 -8.72 -4.95 -2.78
CA VAL A 72 -7.98 -6.17 -3.11
C VAL A 72 -8.28 -7.25 -2.08
N THR A 73 -8.80 -8.39 -2.54
CA THR A 73 -8.85 -9.62 -1.74
C THR A 73 -7.45 -10.19 -1.64
N VAL A 74 -6.95 -10.35 -0.41
CA VAL A 74 -5.59 -10.83 -0.15
C VAL A 74 -5.60 -12.35 -0.02
N ASP A 75 -4.89 -13.03 -0.91
CA ASP A 75 -4.45 -14.40 -0.67
C ASP A 75 -3.22 -14.36 0.24
N ARG A 76 -3.32 -14.97 1.43
CA ARG A 76 -2.23 -15.01 2.41
C ARG A 76 -1.17 -16.06 2.10
N SER A 77 -1.42 -16.94 1.14
CA SER A 77 -0.43 -17.90 0.64
C SER A 77 0.51 -17.29 -0.41
N ASP A 78 0.10 -16.19 -1.04
CA ASP A 78 0.90 -15.46 -2.02
C ASP A 78 2.09 -14.73 -1.35
N PRO A 79 3.35 -15.05 -1.75
CA PRO A 79 4.55 -14.40 -1.22
C PRO A 79 4.56 -12.87 -1.30
N GLU A 80 3.84 -12.28 -2.25
CA GLU A 80 3.68 -10.83 -2.40
C GLU A 80 3.16 -10.18 -1.11
N TYR A 81 2.36 -10.90 -0.33
CA TYR A 81 1.68 -10.43 0.89
C TYR A 81 2.31 -10.93 2.18
N TYR A 82 3.46 -11.61 2.12
CA TYR A 82 4.18 -12.02 3.32
C TYR A 82 4.72 -10.81 4.09
N ALA A 83 4.76 -10.89 5.42
CA ALA A 83 5.17 -9.77 6.25
C ALA A 83 6.68 -9.47 6.14
N TYR A 84 7.50 -10.51 6.00
CA TYR A 84 8.96 -10.37 5.97
C TYR A 84 9.43 -10.43 4.52
N GLN A 85 9.86 -9.29 4.00
CA GLN A 85 10.36 -9.19 2.64
C GLN A 85 11.68 -8.41 2.63
N ARG A 86 12.58 -8.80 1.71
CA ARG A 86 13.86 -8.13 1.46
C ARG A 86 14.01 -7.82 -0.02
N PHE A 87 14.60 -6.67 -0.27
CA PHE A 87 15.01 -6.24 -1.61
C PHE A 87 16.49 -5.92 -1.60
N VAL A 88 17.21 -6.33 -2.64
CA VAL A 88 18.59 -5.92 -2.90
C VAL A 88 18.62 -5.28 -4.28
N PHE A 89 18.80 -3.96 -4.33
CA PHE A 89 18.95 -3.21 -5.58
C PHE A 89 20.42 -2.95 -5.84
N SER A 90 20.98 -3.61 -6.86
CA SER A 90 22.38 -3.47 -7.24
C SER A 90 22.58 -2.33 -8.25
N SER A 91 23.73 -1.66 -8.20
CA SER A 91 24.07 -0.52 -9.08
C SER A 91 24.06 -0.86 -10.57
N ASN A 92 24.27 -2.12 -10.93
CA ASN A 92 24.24 -2.67 -12.30
C ASN A 92 22.81 -2.98 -12.81
N ALA A 93 21.76 -2.43 -12.18
CA ALA A 93 20.34 -2.65 -12.55
C ALA A 93 19.82 -4.07 -12.31
N THR A 94 20.53 -4.92 -11.55
CA THR A 94 19.99 -6.21 -11.11
C THR A 94 19.34 -6.10 -9.74
N MET A 95 18.29 -6.87 -9.51
CA MET A 95 17.54 -6.91 -8.25
C MET A 95 17.47 -8.35 -7.74
N ARG A 96 17.45 -8.48 -6.42
CA ARG A 96 17.09 -9.73 -5.74
C ARG A 96 15.96 -9.45 -4.76
N TYR A 97 15.12 -10.46 -4.57
CA TYR A 97 13.96 -10.38 -3.72
C TYR A 97 13.80 -11.68 -2.94
N LEU A 98 13.43 -11.55 -1.67
CA LEU A 98 13.06 -12.66 -0.81
C LEU A 98 11.79 -12.28 -0.06
N ALA A 99 10.83 -13.19 -0.03
CA ALA A 99 9.65 -13.11 0.81
C ALA A 99 9.59 -14.35 1.70
N ALA A 100 9.28 -14.15 2.97
CA ALA A 100 9.19 -15.22 3.95
C ALA A 100 8.03 -14.99 4.92
N GLN A 101 7.39 -16.08 5.34
CA GLN A 101 6.36 -16.04 6.38
C GLN A 101 6.95 -15.90 7.79
N LYS A 102 8.26 -16.14 7.93
CA LYS A 102 9.02 -16.01 9.18
C LYS A 102 10.08 -14.91 9.04
N THR A 103 10.55 -14.41 10.17
CA THR A 103 11.62 -13.41 10.22
C THR A 103 12.83 -13.88 9.42
N ILE A 104 13.32 -13.00 8.55
CA ILE A 104 14.49 -13.26 7.71
C ILE A 104 15.75 -13.08 8.55
N THR A 105 16.55 -14.14 8.64
CA THR A 105 17.77 -14.21 9.44
C THR A 105 18.97 -13.60 8.71
N VAL A 106 20.11 -13.47 9.41
CA VAL A 106 21.38 -13.05 8.78
C VAL A 106 21.81 -14.04 7.69
N ALA A 107 21.66 -15.34 7.94
CA ALA A 107 22.01 -16.38 6.98
C ALA A 107 21.14 -16.29 5.70
N ASP A 108 19.84 -16.03 5.85
CA ASP A 108 18.95 -15.81 4.70
C ASP A 108 19.37 -14.60 3.86
N ARG A 109 19.80 -13.50 4.50
CA ARG A 109 20.31 -12.31 3.80
C ARG A 109 21.59 -12.63 3.03
N GLN A 110 22.52 -13.35 3.64
CA GLN A 110 23.76 -13.77 2.98
C GLN A 110 23.47 -14.67 1.78
N ALA A 111 22.56 -15.64 1.93
CA ALA A 111 22.12 -16.52 0.85
C ALA A 111 21.45 -15.74 -0.29
N LEU A 112 20.61 -14.76 0.04
CA LEU A 112 20.00 -13.87 -0.94
C LEU A 112 21.08 -13.16 -1.75
N THR A 113 22.03 -12.48 -1.10
CA THR A 113 23.08 -11.71 -1.78
C THR A 113 24.02 -12.60 -2.60
N ALA A 114 24.27 -13.85 -2.17
CA ALA A 114 25.10 -14.81 -2.90
C ALA A 114 24.41 -15.43 -4.14
N THR A 115 23.08 -15.45 -4.18
CA THR A 115 22.33 -16.03 -5.30
C THR A 115 22.46 -15.15 -6.55
N PRO A 116 22.54 -15.69 -7.79
CA PRO A 116 22.45 -14.87 -9.00
C PRO A 116 21.15 -14.05 -9.03
N ALA A 117 21.22 -12.81 -9.49
CA ALA A 117 20.02 -11.99 -9.61
C ALA A 117 19.14 -12.47 -10.76
N SER A 118 17.85 -12.70 -10.47
CA SER A 118 16.84 -13.13 -11.44
C SER A 118 15.90 -12.00 -11.88
N MET A 119 16.13 -10.78 -11.38
CA MET A 119 15.31 -9.60 -11.68
C MET A 119 16.19 -8.44 -12.15
N THR A 120 15.61 -7.58 -12.98
CA THR A 120 16.16 -6.28 -13.36
C THR A 120 15.28 -5.16 -12.83
N TRP A 121 15.86 -3.97 -12.65
CA TRP A 121 15.14 -2.81 -12.15
C TRP A 121 15.60 -1.49 -12.77
N ALA A 122 14.67 -0.54 -12.85
CA ALA A 122 14.92 0.83 -13.23
C ALA A 122 13.95 1.79 -12.52
N VAL A 123 14.30 3.07 -12.47
CA VAL A 123 13.38 4.14 -12.09
C VAL A 123 13.17 5.02 -13.32
N ASP A 124 11.92 5.24 -13.72
CA ASP A 124 11.60 6.09 -14.87
C ASP A 124 11.61 7.59 -14.50
N ALA A 125 11.41 8.45 -15.51
CA ALA A 125 11.42 9.90 -15.32
C ALA A 125 10.31 10.42 -14.39
N ALA A 126 9.25 9.64 -14.17
CA ALA A 126 8.17 9.96 -13.24
C ALA A 126 8.44 9.44 -11.82
N GLY A 127 9.62 8.84 -11.57
CA GLY A 127 9.97 8.24 -10.29
C GLY A 127 9.23 6.93 -10.01
N ARG A 128 8.79 6.20 -11.05
CA ARG A 128 8.20 4.88 -10.89
C ARG A 128 9.29 3.81 -10.97
N LEU A 129 9.24 2.88 -10.02
CA LEU A 129 10.04 1.67 -10.04
C LEU A 129 9.45 0.70 -11.06
N LEU A 130 10.31 0.26 -11.97
CA LEU A 130 10.05 -0.75 -12.98
C LEU A 130 10.86 -2.00 -12.62
N THR A 131 10.19 -3.13 -12.39
CA THR A 131 10.85 -4.41 -12.10
C THR A 131 10.44 -5.45 -13.14
N HIS A 132 11.39 -6.29 -13.51
CA HIS A 132 11.16 -7.36 -14.47
C HIS A 132 11.87 -8.61 -14.01
N THR A 133 11.12 -9.71 -13.92
CA THR A 133 11.64 -11.02 -13.57
C THR A 133 11.96 -11.77 -14.86
N GLU A 134 13.12 -12.42 -14.90
CA GLU A 134 13.48 -13.25 -16.03
C GLU A 134 12.41 -14.33 -16.29
N GLY A 135 12.07 -14.54 -17.56
CA GLY A 135 11.02 -15.49 -17.96
C GLY A 135 9.58 -14.98 -17.79
N THR A 136 9.34 -13.81 -17.17
CA THR A 136 8.01 -13.20 -17.16
C THR A 136 7.88 -12.17 -18.29
N PRO A 137 6.79 -12.17 -19.07
CA PRO A 137 6.63 -11.21 -20.17
C PRO A 137 6.24 -9.82 -19.66
N ARG A 138 5.72 -9.73 -18.43
CA ARG A 138 5.14 -8.51 -17.88
C ARG A 138 6.10 -7.84 -16.91
N ARG A 139 6.32 -6.55 -17.15
CA ARG A 139 7.00 -5.66 -16.22
C ARG A 139 6.03 -5.21 -15.12
N GLU A 140 6.49 -5.27 -13.89
CA GLU A 140 5.76 -4.73 -12.75
C GLU A 140 6.11 -3.25 -12.57
N VAL A 141 5.12 -2.47 -12.16
CA VAL A 141 5.24 -1.03 -11.98
C VAL A 141 4.81 -0.67 -10.57
N SER A 142 5.63 0.12 -9.89
CA SER A 142 5.30 0.73 -8.61
C SER A 142 5.58 2.22 -8.63
N THR A 143 4.74 3.03 -7.99
CA THR A 143 5.18 4.38 -7.62
C THR A 143 6.27 4.25 -6.55
N CYS A 144 7.32 5.05 -6.63
CA CYS A 144 8.38 5.06 -5.64
C CYS A 144 8.52 6.46 -5.05
N GLU A 145 8.32 6.56 -3.75
CA GLU A 145 8.42 7.83 -3.01
C GLU A 145 9.41 7.68 -1.85
N VAL A 146 10.23 8.70 -1.59
CA VAL A 146 11.14 8.76 -0.43
C VAL A 146 10.54 9.69 0.61
N LEU A 147 10.50 9.25 1.87
CA LEU A 147 10.15 10.09 3.01
C LEU A 147 11.26 11.08 3.32
N LEU A 148 10.92 12.37 3.37
CA LEU A 148 11.84 13.47 3.66
C LEU A 148 11.89 13.84 5.14
N ARG A 149 10.84 13.47 5.89
CA ARG A 149 10.70 13.75 7.32
C ARG A 149 10.01 12.59 8.01
N GLU A 150 10.07 12.58 9.34
CA GLU A 150 9.29 11.64 10.14
C GLU A 150 7.79 11.84 9.88
N VAL A 151 7.06 10.73 9.69
CA VAL A 151 5.60 10.71 9.54
C VAL A 151 5.03 9.70 10.52
N GLN A 152 4.30 10.22 11.50
CA GLN A 152 3.62 9.36 12.47
C GLN A 152 2.43 8.66 11.84
N SER A 153 2.28 7.39 12.19
CA SER A 153 1.13 6.60 11.77
C SER A 153 -0.05 6.89 12.68
N GLU A 154 -1.17 7.36 12.12
CA GLU A 154 -2.42 7.61 12.87
C GLU A 154 -2.98 6.36 13.59
N ARG A 155 -2.55 5.16 13.15
CA ARG A 155 -2.83 3.89 13.82
C ARG A 155 -1.54 3.36 14.43
N ALA A 156 -1.59 2.83 15.66
CA ALA A 156 -0.46 2.22 16.38
C ALA A 156 0.34 1.26 15.49
N GLY A 157 1.35 1.78 14.80
CA GLY A 157 2.06 1.09 13.74
C GLY A 157 3.37 1.80 13.44
N VAL A 158 4.20 1.17 12.61
CA VAL A 158 5.54 1.65 12.27
C VAL A 158 5.57 3.10 11.80
N THR A 159 6.28 3.96 12.53
CA THR A 159 6.57 5.35 12.13
C THR A 159 7.41 5.37 10.86
N GLY A 160 7.05 6.24 9.93
CA GLY A 160 7.85 6.55 8.75
C GLY A 160 9.04 7.39 9.13
N LEU A 161 10.25 6.96 8.81
CA LEU A 161 11.49 7.72 9.07
C LEU A 161 11.98 8.39 7.78
N PRO A 162 12.75 9.49 7.90
CA PRO A 162 13.45 10.06 6.74
C PRO A 162 14.32 8.99 6.06
N GLY A 163 14.25 8.93 4.73
CA GLY A 163 14.95 7.94 3.91
C GLY A 163 14.23 6.59 3.74
N ASP A 164 13.15 6.33 4.50
CA ASP A 164 12.27 5.20 4.20
C ASP A 164 11.64 5.40 2.80
N VAL A 165 11.48 4.29 2.07
CA VAL A 165 10.92 4.28 0.72
C VAL A 165 9.51 3.70 0.75
N LEU A 166 8.56 4.36 0.08
CA LEU A 166 7.20 3.88 -0.09
C LEU A 166 7.04 3.37 -1.53
N LEU A 167 6.87 2.06 -1.67
CA LEU A 167 6.56 1.41 -2.94
C LEU A 167 5.08 1.08 -3.00
N THR A 168 4.36 1.65 -3.97
CA THR A 168 2.96 1.29 -4.23
C THR A 168 2.86 0.54 -5.55
N ARG A 169 2.63 -0.78 -5.49
CA ARG A 169 2.43 -1.61 -6.68
C ARG A 169 1.14 -1.22 -7.38
N LEU A 170 1.21 -1.14 -8.71
CA LEU A 170 0.08 -0.83 -9.58
C LEU A 170 -0.34 -2.08 -10.39
N ASP A 171 -1.64 -2.21 -10.63
CA ASP A 171 -2.16 -3.19 -11.61
C ASP A 171 -2.03 -2.68 -13.06
N ALA A 172 -2.64 -3.40 -14.01
CA ALA A 172 -2.54 -3.02 -15.44
C ALA A 172 -3.27 -1.70 -15.74
N GLU A 173 -4.29 -1.40 -14.95
CA GLU A 173 -5.10 -0.19 -15.05
C GLU A 173 -4.47 0.99 -14.27
N GLY A 174 -3.30 0.79 -13.65
CA GLY A 174 -2.62 1.82 -12.88
C GLY A 174 -3.18 2.04 -11.48
N ARG A 175 -4.03 1.14 -10.98
CA ARG A 175 -4.62 1.24 -9.63
C ARG A 175 -3.69 0.63 -8.60
N ALA A 176 -3.62 1.26 -7.42
CA ALA A 176 -2.84 0.74 -6.31
C ALA A 176 -3.41 -0.59 -5.80
N VAL A 177 -2.54 -1.61 -5.68
CA VAL A 177 -2.93 -2.94 -5.19
C VAL A 177 -2.26 -3.31 -3.86
N ALA A 178 -1.01 -2.88 -3.68
CA ALA A 178 -0.24 -3.12 -2.48
C ALA A 178 0.70 -1.95 -2.21
N ARG A 179 0.97 -1.67 -0.94
CA ARG A 179 1.93 -0.67 -0.50
C ARG A 179 2.89 -1.26 0.51
N ARG A 180 4.18 -1.05 0.26
CA ARG A 180 5.28 -1.44 1.12
C ARG A 180 6.02 -0.19 1.60
N GLN A 181 6.33 -0.14 2.88
CA GLN A 181 7.32 0.79 3.42
C GLN A 181 8.62 0.02 3.62
N LEU A 182 9.68 0.51 2.99
CA LEU A 182 10.99 -0.07 2.98
C LEU A 182 11.91 0.76 3.88
N ARG A 183 12.72 0.08 4.69
CA ARG A 183 13.78 0.69 5.48
C ARG A 183 15.13 0.14 5.04
N LYS A 184 16.08 1.05 4.83
CA LYS A 184 17.43 0.69 4.40
C LYS A 184 18.14 -0.03 5.53
N LEU A 185 18.75 -1.16 5.22
CA LEU A 185 19.63 -1.83 6.17
C LEU A 185 20.99 -1.13 6.20
N PRO A 186 21.63 -1.04 7.38
CA PRO A 186 23.03 -0.64 7.43
C PRO A 186 23.84 -1.63 6.60
N ARG A 187 24.83 -1.12 5.85
CA ARG A 187 25.84 -2.00 5.27
C ARG A 187 26.47 -2.78 6.42
N ALA A 188 26.64 -4.09 6.25
CA ALA A 188 27.51 -4.84 7.14
C ALA A 188 28.87 -4.14 7.13
N ALA A 189 29.44 -3.88 8.30
CA ALA A 189 30.81 -3.40 8.38
C ALA A 189 31.69 -4.47 7.72
N GLU A 190 32.43 -4.07 6.68
CA GLU A 190 33.47 -4.90 6.05
C GLU A 190 34.67 -5.07 6.99
#